data_AF-A0A849DMW4-F1
#
_entry.id   AF-A0A849DMW4-F1
#
_cell.length_a   1.000
_cell.length_b   1.000
_cell.length_c   1.000
_cell.angle_alpha   90.00
_cell.angle_beta   90.00
_cell.angle_gamma   90.00
#
_symmetry.space_group_name_H-M   'P 1'
#
loop_
_entity.id
_entity.type
_entity.pdbx_description
1 polymer ?
#
loop_
_entity_poly.entity_id
_entity_poly.type
_entity_poly.pdbx_seq_one_letter_code
_entity_poly.pdbx_strand_id
1 'polypeptide(L)'
;MVRGNRNLQHVVGRHLEFAALTGNEARGLEILSGHAGWLLDEEHRDFLVGAVMMLRRLAAMGHHDVLLPVSGADTRTGSSGMTLEDVLAHLEDRFTTIIRRFDERNGSSVESDRIAALLVRDPYCRLDLD
;
A
#
# COMPACT_ATOMS: atom_id res chain seq x y z
N MET A 1 4.66 -16.56 12.65
CA MET A 1 3.37 -16.49 11.91
C MET A 1 2.67 -15.20 12.32
N VAL A 2 2.56 -14.21 11.41
CA VAL A 2 2.03 -12.85 11.67
C VAL A 2 0.57 -12.69 11.21
N ARG A 3 -0.05 -13.75 10.67
CA ARG A 3 -1.44 -13.67 10.17
C ARG A 3 -2.40 -13.31 11.30
N GLY A 4 -3.09 -12.17 11.15
CA GLY A 4 -4.18 -11.72 12.03
C GLY A 4 -3.77 -10.83 13.21
N ASN A 5 -2.48 -10.59 13.46
CA ASN A 5 -2.05 -9.71 14.55
C ASN A 5 -1.99 -8.24 14.09
N ARG A 6 -3.08 -7.50 14.28
CA ARG A 6 -3.20 -6.08 13.89
C ARG A 6 -2.12 -5.17 14.49
N ASN A 7 -1.52 -5.53 15.64
CA ASN A 7 -0.42 -4.77 16.23
C ASN A 7 0.83 -4.71 15.34
N LEU A 8 0.93 -5.60 14.34
CA LEU A 8 2.05 -5.66 13.41
C LEU A 8 1.77 -4.93 12.08
N GLN A 9 0.60 -4.30 11.90
CA GLN A 9 0.29 -3.51 10.70
C GLN A 9 1.40 -2.49 10.38
N HIS A 10 1.92 -1.81 11.41
CA HIS A 10 3.02 -0.86 11.24
C HIS A 10 4.34 -1.50 10.75
N VAL A 11 4.63 -2.74 11.17
CA VAL A 11 5.81 -3.49 10.71
C VAL A 11 5.62 -3.92 9.27
N VAL A 12 4.44 -4.46 8.95
CA VAL A 12 4.10 -4.90 7.59
C VAL A 12 4.16 -3.71 6.62
N GLY A 13 3.62 -2.57 7.00
CA GLY A 13 3.71 -1.32 6.23
C GLY A 13 5.14 -0.93 5.88
N ARG A 14 6.04 -0.93 6.87
CA ARG A 14 7.47 -0.64 6.64
C ARG A 14 8.14 -1.65 5.70
N HIS A 15 7.74 -2.91 5.72
CA HIS A 15 8.27 -3.91 4.79
C HIS A 15 7.76 -3.69 3.36
N LEU A 16 6.51 -3.29 3.19
CA LEU A 16 5.95 -2.94 1.88
C LEU A 16 6.63 -1.70 1.30
N GLU A 17 6.81 -0.66 2.11
CA GLU A 17 7.58 0.54 1.73
C GLU A 17 9.02 0.17 1.30
N PHE A 18 9.71 -0.63 2.10
CA PHE A 18 11.06 -1.09 1.78
C PHE A 18 11.09 -1.87 0.46
N ALA A 19 10.16 -2.82 0.27
CA ALA A 19 10.10 -3.62 -0.95
C ALA A 19 9.85 -2.77 -2.20
N ALA A 20 8.94 -1.79 -2.11
CA ALA A 20 8.66 -0.85 -3.19
C ALA A 20 9.88 0.01 -3.54
N LEU A 21 10.60 0.51 -2.52
CA LEU A 21 11.76 1.38 -2.70
C LEU A 21 13.04 0.63 -3.12
N THR A 22 13.14 -0.68 -2.91
CA THR A 22 14.37 -1.44 -3.21
C THR A 22 14.25 -2.35 -4.43
N GLY A 23 13.11 -2.31 -5.12
CA GLY A 23 12.84 -3.21 -6.26
C GLY A 23 12.75 -4.68 -5.82
N ASN A 24 12.08 -4.95 -4.70
CA ASN A 24 11.83 -6.31 -4.21
C ASN A 24 10.33 -6.65 -4.35
N GLU A 25 9.82 -6.54 -5.57
CA GLU A 25 8.38 -6.57 -5.83
C GLU A 25 7.77 -7.95 -5.61
N ALA A 26 8.51 -9.03 -5.92
CA ALA A 26 8.06 -10.39 -5.64
C ALA A 26 7.77 -10.58 -4.14
N ARG A 27 8.69 -10.13 -3.27
CA ARG A 27 8.50 -10.20 -1.82
C ARG A 27 7.41 -9.26 -1.34
N GLY A 28 7.34 -8.05 -1.90
CA GLY A 28 6.29 -7.09 -1.59
C GLY A 28 4.90 -7.65 -1.91
N LEU A 29 4.74 -8.30 -3.07
CA LEU A 29 3.50 -8.95 -3.48
C LEU A 29 3.13 -10.11 -2.56
N GLU A 30 4.08 -10.97 -2.18
CA GLU A 30 3.83 -12.04 -1.20
C GLU A 30 3.30 -11.50 0.13
N ILE A 31 3.93 -10.44 0.65
CA ILE A 31 3.53 -9.79 1.90
C ILE A 31 2.13 -9.17 1.74
N LEU A 32 1.88 -8.46 0.64
CA LEU A 32 0.62 -7.80 0.35
C LEU A 32 -0.52 -8.83 0.26
N SER A 33 -0.37 -9.89 -0.54
CA SER A 33 -1.38 -10.96 -0.66
C SER A 33 -1.64 -11.66 0.67
N GLY A 34 -0.60 -11.84 1.50
CA GLY A 34 -0.74 -12.43 2.84
C GLY A 34 -1.51 -11.58 3.85
N HIS A 35 -1.66 -10.28 3.58
CA HIS A 35 -2.33 -9.30 4.44
C HIS A 35 -3.42 -8.51 3.69
N ALA A 36 -3.90 -9.02 2.54
CA ALA A 36 -4.86 -8.32 1.70
C ALA A 36 -6.18 -8.00 2.43
N GLY A 37 -6.57 -8.84 3.39
CA GLY A 37 -7.74 -8.59 4.25
C GLY A 37 -7.63 -7.36 5.14
N TRP A 38 -6.48 -6.70 5.23
CA TRP A 38 -6.33 -5.42 5.94
C TRP A 38 -6.71 -4.23 5.06
N LEU A 39 -6.47 -4.31 3.74
CA LEU A 39 -6.53 -3.19 2.78
C LEU A 39 -7.83 -2.38 2.80
N LEU A 40 -8.95 -2.99 3.23
CA LEU A 40 -10.26 -2.34 3.24
C LEU A 40 -10.80 -2.05 4.66
N ASP A 41 -10.05 -2.41 5.71
CA ASP A 41 -10.42 -2.17 7.11
C ASP A 41 -9.86 -0.84 7.66
N GLU A 42 -10.15 -0.48 8.92
CA GLU A 42 -9.41 0.59 9.61
C GLU A 42 -7.95 0.18 9.87
N GLU A 43 -7.03 1.02 9.41
CA GLU A 43 -5.64 0.66 9.15
C GLU A 43 -4.65 1.60 9.84
N HIS A 44 -3.53 1.04 10.29
CA HIS A 44 -2.40 1.83 10.79
C HIS A 44 -1.77 2.64 9.64
N ARG A 45 -1.44 3.92 9.89
CA ARG A 45 -0.86 4.85 8.90
C ARG A 45 0.28 4.26 8.08
N ASP A 46 1.24 3.61 8.73
CA ASP A 46 2.40 3.00 8.06
C ASP A 46 2.01 1.87 7.11
N PHE A 47 0.96 1.11 7.41
CA PHE A 47 0.45 0.08 6.50
C PHE A 47 -0.11 0.71 5.23
N LEU A 48 -0.96 1.74 5.37
CA LEU A 48 -1.54 2.45 4.23
C LEU A 48 -0.46 3.04 3.32
N VAL A 49 0.55 3.72 3.90
CA VAL A 49 1.68 4.27 3.12
C VAL A 49 2.39 3.16 2.35
N GLY A 50 2.81 2.10 3.04
CA GLY A 50 3.55 1.00 2.42
C GLY A 50 2.75 0.27 1.35
N ALA A 51 1.45 0.03 1.60
CA ALA A 51 0.54 -0.60 0.65
C ALA A 51 0.36 0.25 -0.61
N VAL A 52 0.09 1.56 -0.49
CA VAL A 52 -0.04 2.47 -1.63
C VAL A 52 1.26 2.51 -2.44
N MET A 53 2.42 2.63 -1.79
CA MET A 53 3.71 2.61 -2.49
C MET A 53 3.95 1.31 -3.25
N MET A 54 3.66 0.17 -2.63
CA MET A 54 3.81 -1.14 -3.26
C MET A 54 2.84 -1.35 -4.43
N LEU A 55 1.58 -0.95 -4.27
CA LEU A 55 0.56 -1.05 -5.31
C LEU A 55 0.88 -0.15 -6.51
N ARG A 56 1.30 1.10 -6.29
CA ARG A 56 1.76 2.00 -7.37
C ARG A 56 2.93 1.40 -8.14
N ARG A 57 3.88 0.80 -7.43
CA ARG A 57 5.03 0.11 -8.04
C ARG A 57 4.59 -1.05 -8.92
N LEU A 58 3.72 -1.91 -8.41
CA LEU A 58 3.17 -3.05 -9.17
C LEU A 58 2.36 -2.58 -10.39
N ALA A 59 1.54 -1.54 -10.25
CA ALA A 59 0.78 -0.95 -11.34
C ALA A 59 1.71 -0.39 -12.43
N ALA A 60 2.78 0.32 -12.05
CA ALA A 60 3.79 0.83 -12.98
C ALA A 60 4.55 -0.28 -13.74
N MET A 61 4.63 -1.48 -13.17
CA MET A 61 5.18 -2.68 -13.85
C MET A 61 4.14 -3.44 -14.69
N GLY A 62 2.90 -2.95 -14.79
CA GLY A 62 1.85 -3.54 -15.61
C GLY A 62 0.97 -4.58 -14.90
N HIS A 63 0.98 -4.64 -13.57
CA HIS A 63 0.17 -5.60 -12.80
C HIS A 63 -1.23 -5.08 -12.39
N HIS A 64 -1.79 -4.11 -13.11
CA HIS A 64 -3.07 -3.45 -12.77
C HIS A 64 -4.25 -4.43 -12.63
N ASP A 65 -4.32 -5.44 -13.51
CA ASP A 65 -5.41 -6.42 -13.54
C ASP A 65 -5.27 -7.58 -12.53
N VAL A 66 -4.19 -7.61 -11.73
CA VAL A 66 -3.97 -8.69 -10.76
C VAL A 66 -5.07 -8.64 -9.69
N LEU A 67 -5.81 -9.73 -9.52
CA LEU A 67 -6.85 -9.83 -8.49
C LEU A 67 -6.23 -10.04 -7.11
N LEU A 68 -6.56 -9.14 -6.18
CA LEU A 68 -6.20 -9.24 -4.77
C LEU A 68 -7.38 -9.82 -3.96
N PRO A 69 -7.12 -10.78 -3.05
CA PRO A 69 -8.16 -11.42 -2.24
C PRO A 69 -8.56 -10.50 -1.07
N VAL A 70 -9.22 -9.38 -1.38
CA VAL A 70 -9.71 -8.40 -0.41
C VAL A 70 -11.16 -8.67 -0.02
N SER A 71 -11.47 -8.55 1.28
CA SER A 71 -12.83 -8.70 1.81
C SER A 71 -13.65 -7.45 1.47
N GLY A 72 -14.71 -7.57 0.68
CA GLY A 72 -15.53 -6.44 0.23
C GLY A 72 -15.77 -6.39 -1.29
N ALA A 73 -15.12 -7.27 -2.05
CA ALA A 73 -15.47 -7.51 -3.45
C ALA A 73 -16.95 -7.90 -3.55
N ASP A 74 -17.69 -7.33 -4.50
CA ASP A 74 -19.12 -7.62 -4.66
C ASP A 74 -19.31 -9.10 -5.01
N THR A 75 -19.69 -9.89 -4.01
CA THR A 75 -19.92 -11.33 -4.14
C THR A 75 -21.06 -11.64 -5.12
N ARG A 76 -21.89 -10.65 -5.49
CA ARG A 76 -22.96 -10.80 -6.50
C ARG A 76 -22.41 -10.94 -7.92
N THR A 77 -21.20 -10.48 -8.18
CA THR A 77 -20.52 -10.64 -9.48
C THR A 77 -19.77 -11.97 -9.61
N GLY A 78 -19.69 -12.76 -8.53
CA GLY A 78 -18.92 -14.00 -8.49
C GLY A 78 -17.40 -13.82 -8.44
N SER A 79 -16.90 -12.57 -8.40
CA SER A 79 -15.47 -12.30 -8.29
C SER A 79 -14.99 -12.48 -6.85
N SER A 80 -13.92 -13.26 -6.67
CA SER A 80 -13.32 -13.56 -5.34
C SER A 80 -12.27 -12.51 -4.90
N GLY A 81 -12.27 -11.32 -5.50
CA GLY A 81 -11.30 -10.26 -5.25
C GLY A 81 -11.58 -8.99 -6.06
N MET A 82 -10.76 -7.96 -5.82
CA MET A 82 -10.74 -6.70 -6.57
C MET A 82 -9.45 -6.61 -7.38
N THR A 83 -9.46 -5.87 -8.49
CA THR A 83 -8.22 -5.61 -9.23
C THR A 83 -7.25 -4.79 -8.38
N LEU A 84 -5.97 -4.90 -8.69
CA LEU A 84 -4.93 -4.12 -8.04
C LEU A 84 -5.19 -2.62 -8.21
N GLU A 85 -5.64 -2.22 -9.40
CA GLU A 85 -6.00 -0.84 -9.71
C GLU A 85 -7.19 -0.33 -8.86
N ASP A 86 -8.27 -1.11 -8.75
CA ASP A 86 -9.42 -0.74 -7.92
C ASP A 86 -9.03 -0.57 -6.45
N VAL A 87 -8.21 -1.50 -5.93
CA VAL A 87 -7.71 -1.43 -4.55
C VAL A 87 -6.81 -0.21 -4.36
N LEU A 88 -5.94 0.07 -5.33
CA LEU A 88 -5.07 1.25 -5.28
C LEU A 88 -5.89 2.54 -5.24
N ALA A 89 -6.87 2.69 -6.14
CA ALA A 89 -7.74 3.86 -6.19
C ALA A 89 -8.50 4.07 -4.87
N HIS A 90 -9.05 2.98 -4.31
CA HIS A 90 -9.74 3.02 -3.02
C HIS A 90 -8.82 3.47 -1.88
N LEU A 91 -7.59 2.93 -1.85
CA LEU A 91 -6.61 3.28 -0.82
C LEU A 91 -6.10 4.70 -0.95
N GLU A 92 -5.86 5.21 -2.16
CA GLU A 92 -5.40 6.59 -2.37
C GLU A 92 -6.41 7.64 -1.91
N ASP A 93 -7.71 7.42 -2.12
CA ASP A 93 -8.78 8.31 -1.63
C ASP A 93 -8.83 8.33 -0.08
N ARG A 94 -8.83 7.14 0.53
CA ARG A 94 -8.82 7.00 1.99
C ARG A 94 -7.58 7.61 2.62
N PHE A 95 -6.42 7.35 2.01
CA PHE A 95 -5.12 7.85 2.42
C PHE A 95 -5.08 9.37 2.42
N THR A 96 -5.52 10.00 1.33
CA THR A 96 -5.61 11.46 1.20
C THR A 96 -6.51 12.05 2.30
N THR A 97 -7.65 11.42 2.57
CA THR A 97 -8.58 11.85 3.63
C THR A 97 -7.94 11.78 5.02
N ILE A 98 -7.22 10.70 5.34
CA ILE A 98 -6.57 10.51 6.65
C ILE A 98 -5.49 11.55 6.89
N ILE A 99 -4.62 11.77 5.90
CA ILE A 99 -3.50 12.72 6.03
C ILE A 99 -4.03 14.14 6.15
N ARG A 100 -5.00 14.54 5.32
CA ARG A 100 -5.60 15.87 5.42
C ARG A 100 -6.16 16.14 6.82
N ARG A 101 -6.88 15.18 7.40
CA ARG A 101 -7.40 15.30 8.78
C ARG A 101 -6.28 15.38 9.82
N PHE A 102 -5.19 14.66 9.62
CA PHE A 102 -4.03 14.73 10.49
C PHE A 102 -3.40 16.12 10.45
N ASP A 103 -3.15 16.65 9.26
CA ASP A 103 -2.57 17.97 9.03
C ASP A 103 -3.46 19.09 9.58
N GLU A 104 -4.78 19.01 9.36
CA GLU A 104 -5.76 19.94 9.93
C GLU A 104 -5.73 19.96 11.46
N ARG A 105 -5.63 18.78 12.09
CA ARG A 105 -5.56 18.67 13.54
C ARG A 105 -4.27 19.26 14.12
N ASN A 106 -3.18 19.22 13.35
CA ASN A 106 -1.88 19.72 13.78
C ASN A 106 -1.59 21.15 13.30
N GLY A 107 -2.42 21.70 12.41
CA GLY A 107 -2.21 23.03 11.82
C GLY A 107 -0.95 23.13 10.93
N SER A 108 -0.56 22.03 10.28
CA SER A 108 0.66 21.96 9.44
C SER A 108 0.43 21.09 8.20
N SER A 109 1.19 21.28 7.12
CA SER A 109 1.19 20.40 5.92
C SER A 109 2.29 19.33 5.91
N VAL A 110 3.05 19.23 7.01
CA VAL A 110 4.30 18.46 7.07
C VAL A 110 4.12 16.99 6.69
N GLU A 111 3.00 16.38 7.09
CA GLU A 111 2.77 14.96 6.81
C GLU A 111 2.36 14.73 5.35
N SER A 112 1.48 15.57 4.80
CA SER A 112 1.17 15.57 3.36
C SER A 112 2.42 15.77 2.51
N ASP A 113 3.26 16.76 2.85
CA ASP A 113 4.47 17.08 2.09
C ASP A 113 5.47 15.91 2.11
N ARG A 114 5.66 15.30 3.28
CA ARG A 114 6.52 14.11 3.43
C ARG A 114 6.03 12.95 2.58
N ILE A 115 4.73 12.70 2.60
CA ILE A 115 4.12 11.59 1.86
C ILE A 115 4.15 11.85 0.36
N ALA A 116 3.84 13.06 -0.09
CA ALA A 116 3.95 13.45 -1.49
C ALA A 116 5.38 13.22 -2.00
N ALA A 117 6.39 13.61 -1.20
CA ALA A 117 7.79 13.36 -1.51
C ALA A 117 8.14 11.87 -1.55
N LEU A 118 7.50 11.02 -0.73
CA LEU A 118 7.70 9.56 -0.77
C LEU A 118 7.06 8.93 -2.02
N LEU A 119 5.86 9.35 -2.42
CA LEU A 119 5.11 8.75 -3.53
C LEU A 119 5.71 9.05 -4.92
N VAL A 120 6.53 10.10 -5.04
CA VAL A 120 7.24 10.44 -6.28
C VAL A 120 8.65 9.85 -6.35
N ARG A 121 9.08 9.09 -5.32
CA ARG A 121 10.39 8.44 -5.35
C ARG A 121 10.36 7.24 -6.29
N ASP A 122 11.31 7.24 -7.21
CA ASP A 122 11.70 6.02 -7.90
C ASP A 122 12.37 5.05 -6.92
N PRO A 123 12.27 3.73 -7.17
CA PRO A 123 13.05 2.76 -6.42
C PRO A 123 14.53 3.08 -6.55
N TYR A 124 15.26 2.85 -5.47
CA TYR A 124 16.70 2.94 -5.46
C TYR A 124 17.25 1.96 -6.50
N CYS A 125 17.89 2.49 -7.54
CA CYS A 125 18.64 1.66 -8.47
C CYS A 125 19.66 0.85 -7.67
N ARG A 126 19.70 -0.46 -7.89
CA ARG A 126 20.85 -1.26 -7.47
C ARG A 126 22.05 -0.66 -8.22
N LEU A 127 22.99 -0.09 -7.48
CA LEU A 127 24.30 0.23 -8.06
C LEU A 127 24.91 -1.11 -8.42
N ASP A 128 24.89 -1.45 -9.70
CA ASP A 128 25.71 -2.53 -10.23
C ASP A 128 27.16 -2.06 -10.09
N LEU A 129 27.77 -2.44 -8.97
CA LEU A 129 29.20 -2.30 -8.77
C LEU A 129 29.84 -3.45 -9.56
N ASP A 130 30.26 -3.15 -10.79
CA ASP A 130 31.10 -4.00 -11.63
C ASP A 130 32.45 -4.34 -10.95
#